data_AF-A0A1Q3STZ7-F1
#
_entry.id   AF-A0A1Q3STZ7-F1
#
_cell.length_a   1.000
_cell.length_b   1.000
_cell.length_c   1.000
_cell.angle_alpha   90.00
_cell.angle_beta   90.00
_cell.angle_gamma   90.00
#
_symmetry.space_group_name_H-M   'P 1'
#
loop_
_entity.id
_entity.type
_entity.pdbx_description
1 polymer ?
#
loop_
_entity_poly.entity_id
_entity_poly.type
_entity_poly.pdbx_seq_one_letter_code
_entity_poly.pdbx_strand_id
1 'polypeptide(L)'
;MTVSTILIIAIYVAFTAAALITLWRIVAGPSILDRAVASDVLLTEVVCILGADMVIGHHTRTLPVLLIIAAVGIFGSIAIARFVARKDVTK
;
A
#
# COMPACT_ATOMS: atom_id res chain seq x y z
N MET A 1 19.35 -13.67 -20.52
CA MET A 1 18.76 -12.84 -19.45
C MET A 1 19.37 -13.29 -18.14
N THR A 2 20.02 -12.40 -17.39
CA THR A 2 20.54 -12.77 -16.06
C THR A 2 19.36 -13.03 -15.11
N VAL A 3 19.52 -13.96 -14.16
CA VAL A 3 18.47 -14.36 -13.20
C VAL A 3 17.88 -13.13 -12.48
N SER A 4 18.73 -12.15 -12.16
CA SER A 4 18.32 -10.88 -11.54
C SER A 4 17.34 -10.08 -12.40
N THR A 5 17.52 -10.03 -13.72
CA THR A 5 16.60 -9.32 -14.61
C THR A 5 15.22 -9.98 -14.64
N ILE A 6 15.16 -11.32 -14.64
CA ILE A 6 13.90 -12.07 -14.61
C ILE A 6 13.15 -11.77 -13.31
N LEU A 7 13.86 -11.77 -12.18
CA LEU A 7 13.27 -11.48 -10.87
C LEU A 7 12.71 -10.06 -10.80
N ILE A 8 13.46 -9.06 -11.29
CA ILE A 8 13.02 -7.66 -11.30
C ILE A 8 11.74 -7.50 -12.14
N ILE A 9 11.69 -8.10 -13.34
CA ILE A 9 10.50 -8.05 -14.19
C ILE A 9 9.32 -8.72 -13.49
N ALA A 10 9.52 -9.90 -12.89
CA ALA A 10 8.46 -10.61 -12.17
C ALA A 10 7.90 -9.76 -11.00
N ILE A 11 8.78 -9.10 -10.25
CA ILE A 11 8.40 -8.19 -9.15
C ILE A 11 7.57 -7.02 -9.69
N TYR A 12 8.02 -6.34 -10.75
CA TYR A 12 7.27 -5.21 -11.32
C TYR A 12 5.90 -5.63 -11.87
N VAL A 13 5.80 -6.79 -12.51
CA VAL A 13 4.53 -7.33 -13.00
C VAL A 13 3.60 -7.65 -11.83
N ALA A 14 4.10 -8.28 -10.77
CA ALA A 14 3.31 -8.64 -9.60
C ALA A 14 2.77 -7.41 -8.87
N PHE A 15 3.61 -6.38 -8.66
CA PHE A 15 3.16 -5.11 -8.07
C PHE A 15 2.18 -4.39 -9.00
N THR A 16 2.43 -4.31 -10.31
CA THR A 16 1.47 -3.66 -11.21
C THR A 16 0.10 -4.35 -11.18
N ALA A 17 0.07 -5.69 -11.13
CA ALA A 17 -1.17 -6.45 -11.00
C ALA A 17 -1.85 -6.22 -9.64
N ALA A 18 -1.10 -6.21 -8.54
CA ALA A 18 -1.61 -5.92 -7.21
C ALA A 18 -2.24 -4.52 -7.13
N ALA A 19 -1.54 -3.49 -7.63
CA ALA A 19 -2.03 -2.11 -7.71
C ALA A 19 -3.34 -2.00 -8.47
N LEU A 20 -3.48 -2.69 -9.60
CA LEU A 20 -4.73 -2.70 -10.39
C LEU A 20 -5.88 -3.36 -9.62
N ILE A 21 -5.62 -4.47 -8.94
CA ILE A 21 -6.63 -5.18 -8.13
C ILE A 21 -7.06 -4.33 -6.93
N THR A 22 -6.12 -3.68 -6.25
CA THR A 22 -6.41 -2.81 -5.10
C THR A 22 -7.20 -1.58 -5.54
N LEU A 23 -6.83 -0.93 -6.65
CA LEU A 23 -7.61 0.14 -7.28
C LEU A 23 -9.03 -0.30 -7.60
N TRP A 24 -9.21 -1.50 -8.15
CA TRP A 24 -10.53 -2.02 -8.44
C TRP A 24 -11.37 -2.23 -7.16
N ARG A 25 -10.79 -2.77 -6.08
CA ARG A 25 -11.48 -2.86 -4.77
C ARG A 25 -11.83 -1.51 -4.17
N ILE A 26 -10.99 -0.49 -4.33
CA ILE A 26 -11.29 0.87 -3.84
C ILE A 26 -12.57 1.41 -4.49
N VAL A 27 -12.77 1.17 -5.79
CA VAL A 27 -13.95 1.65 -6.53
C VAL A 27 -15.18 0.76 -6.31
N ALA A 28 -15.01 -0.56 -6.45
CA ALA A 28 -16.12 -1.53 -6.39
C ALA A 28 -16.52 -1.94 -4.96
N GLY A 29 -15.75 -1.54 -3.95
CA GLY A 29 -15.98 -1.93 -2.55
C GLY A 29 -17.38 -1.55 -2.05
N PRO A 30 -18.13 -2.48 -1.44
CA PRO A 30 -19.51 -2.26 -0.99
C PRO A 30 -19.60 -1.45 0.31
N SER A 31 -18.56 -1.47 1.15
CA SER A 31 -18.49 -0.78 2.43
C SER A 31 -17.42 0.30 2.42
N ILE A 32 -17.68 1.43 3.11
CA ILE A 32 -16.69 2.48 3.34
C ILE A 32 -15.43 1.89 4.01
N LEU A 33 -15.61 0.89 4.89
CA LEU A 33 -14.49 0.20 5.55
C LEU A 33 -13.64 -0.58 4.54
N ASP A 34 -14.27 -1.28 3.59
CA ASP A 34 -13.56 -2.08 2.58
C ASP A 34 -12.72 -1.19 1.65
N ARG A 35 -13.27 -0.05 1.23
CA ARG A 35 -12.54 0.95 0.43
C ARG A 35 -11.36 1.54 1.20
N ALA A 36 -11.55 1.81 2.48
CA ALA A 36 -10.52 2.41 3.31
C ALA A 36 -9.37 1.43 3.58
N VAL A 37 -9.68 0.15 3.84
CA VAL A 37 -8.67 -0.91 3.93
C VAL A 37 -7.94 -1.10 2.59
N ALA A 38 -8.66 -1.10 1.46
CA ALA A 38 -8.04 -1.21 0.15
C ALA A 38 -7.07 -0.03 -0.14
N SER A 39 -7.37 1.17 0.34
CA SER A 39 -6.45 2.32 0.24
C SER A 39 -5.20 2.19 1.10
N ASP A 40 -5.29 1.57 2.28
CA ASP A 40 -4.13 1.29 3.13
C ASP A 40 -3.20 0.23 2.53
N VAL A 41 -3.79 -0.79 1.89
CA VAL A 41 -3.02 -1.79 1.13
C VAL A 41 -2.27 -1.12 -0.03
N LEU A 42 -2.92 -0.21 -0.77
CA LEU A 42 -2.27 0.54 -1.86
C LEU A 42 -1.11 1.42 -1.35
N LEU A 43 -1.28 2.06 -0.18
CA LEU A 43 -0.19 2.82 0.48
C LEU A 43 1.00 1.91 0.85
N THR A 44 0.71 0.73 1.41
CA THR A 44 1.72 -0.27 1.75
C THR A 44 2.47 -0.75 0.51
N GLU A 45 1.76 -0.89 -0.61
CA GLU A 45 2.33 -1.28 -1.88
C GLU A 45 3.35 -0.24 -2.40
N VAL A 46 3.02 1.05 -2.29
CA VAL A 46 3.94 2.16 -2.62
C VAL A 46 5.21 2.08 -1.77
N VAL A 47 5.09 1.76 -0.47
CA VAL A 47 6.25 1.57 0.43
C VAL A 47 7.14 0.43 -0.07
N CYS A 48 6.56 -0.69 -0.50
CA CYS A 48 7.33 -1.82 -1.04
C CYS A 48 8.06 -1.46 -2.34
N ILE A 49 7.40 -0.71 -3.25
CA ILE A 49 8.01 -0.28 -4.51
C ILE A 49 9.19 0.67 -4.24
N LEU A 50 9.02 1.63 -3.32
CA LEU A 50 10.11 2.53 -2.91
C LEU A 50 11.27 1.78 -2.27
N GLY A 51 10.98 0.76 -1.46
CA GLY A 51 12.01 -0.10 -0.87
C GLY A 51 12.77 -0.90 -1.93
N ALA A 52 12.07 -1.46 -2.92
CA ALA A 52 12.69 -2.16 -4.03
C ALA A 52 13.57 -1.23 -4.89
N ASP A 53 13.07 -0.03 -5.21
CA ASP A 53 13.82 1.02 -5.92
C ASP A 53 15.11 1.39 -5.19
N MET A 54 15.06 1.57 -3.87
CA MET A 54 16.26 1.85 -3.07
C MET A 54 17.31 0.74 -3.13
N VAL A 55 16.88 -0.53 -3.12
CA VAL A 55 17.78 -1.69 -3.19
C VAL A 55 18.42 -1.78 -4.57
N ILE A 56 17.63 -1.58 -5.64
CA ILE A 56 18.09 -1.63 -7.02
C ILE A 56 19.01 -0.45 -7.35
N GLY A 57 18.64 0.76 -6.92
CA GLY A 57 19.37 2.01 -7.13
C GLY A 57 20.54 2.23 -6.16
N HIS A 58 20.74 1.34 -5.19
CA HIS A 58 21.77 1.43 -4.15
C HIS A 58 21.80 2.80 -3.45
N HIS A 59 20.63 3.33 -3.10
CA HIS A 59 20.51 4.63 -2.47
C HIS A 59 19.49 4.65 -1.34
N THR A 60 19.68 5.58 -0.39
CA THR A 60 18.81 5.75 0.79
C THR A 60 18.07 7.10 0.79
N ARG A 61 18.13 7.84 -0.31
CA ARG A 61 17.57 9.20 -0.41
C ARG A 61 16.06 9.27 -0.24
N THR A 62 15.34 8.22 -0.58
CA THR A 62 13.88 8.11 -0.48
C THR A 62 13.41 7.55 0.87
N LEU A 63 14.32 7.20 1.79
CA LEU A 63 13.97 6.74 3.14
C LEU A 63 13.02 7.68 3.88
N PRO A 64 13.22 9.01 3.90
CA PRO A 64 12.31 9.90 4.62
C PRO A 64 10.89 9.85 4.04
N VAL A 65 10.75 9.78 2.72
CA VAL A 65 9.45 9.67 2.04
C VAL A 65 8.77 8.35 2.41
N LEU A 66 9.53 7.25 2.36
CA LEU A 66 9.05 5.92 2.74
C LEU A 66 8.52 5.89 4.18
N LEU A 67 9.26 6.49 5.13
CA LEU A 67 8.87 6.55 6.53
C LEU A 67 7.60 7.39 6.76
N ILE A 68 7.47 8.52 6.06
CA ILE A 68 6.27 9.37 6.16
C ILE A 68 5.04 8.63 5.63
N ILE A 69 5.16 7.97 4.47
CA ILE A 69 4.07 7.19 3.89
C ILE A 69 3.66 6.04 4.82
N ALA A 70 4.64 5.31 5.37
CA ALA A 70 4.38 4.23 6.33
C ALA A 70 3.65 4.74 7.59
N ALA A 71 4.05 5.89 8.12
CA ALA A 71 3.36 6.51 9.25
C ALA A 71 1.91 6.89 8.88
N VAL A 72 1.70 7.49 7.71
CA VAL A 72 0.36 7.86 7.22
C VAL A 72 -0.56 6.64 7.10
N GLY A 73 -0.08 5.51 6.56
CA GLY A 73 -0.86 4.27 6.48
C GLY A 73 -1.33 3.79 7.86
N ILE A 74 -0.41 3.72 8.83
CA ILE A 74 -0.73 3.33 10.22
C ILE A 74 -1.80 4.25 10.83
N PHE A 75 -1.62 5.57 10.73
CA PHE A 75 -2.59 6.53 11.27
C PHE A 75 -3.94 6.46 10.54
N GLY A 76 -3.94 6.23 9.23
CA GLY A 76 -5.15 6.03 8.43
C GLY A 76 -5.98 4.86 8.93
N SER A 77 -5.36 3.69 9.08
CA SER A 77 -6.00 2.48 9.61
C SER A 77 -6.55 2.65 11.03
N ILE A 78 -5.82 3.33 11.92
CA ILE A 78 -6.30 3.64 13.28
C ILE A 78 -7.52 4.57 13.25
N ALA A 79 -7.50 5.61 12.41
CA ALA A 79 -8.61 6.56 12.30
C ALA A 79 -9.92 5.86 11.85
N ILE A 80 -9.81 4.97 10.87
CA ILE A 80 -10.94 4.18 10.37
C ILE A 80 -11.49 3.25 11.46
N ALA A 81 -10.62 2.52 12.16
CA ALA A 81 -11.04 1.62 13.25
C ALA A 81 -11.80 2.37 14.36
N ARG A 82 -11.33 3.56 14.75
CA ARG A 82 -12.01 4.41 15.74
C ARG A 82 -13.35 4.94 15.25
N PHE A 83 -13.46 5.29 13.97
CA PHE A 83 -14.72 5.75 13.38
C PHE A 83 -15.78 4.65 13.37
N VAL A 84 -15.40 3.41 13.01
CA VAL A 84 -16.31 2.25 13.03
C VAL A 84 -16.76 1.96 14.47
N ALA A 85 -15.83 1.89 15.42
CA ALA A 85 -16.16 1.62 16.82
C ALA A 85 -17.17 2.62 17.42
N ARG A 86 -17.17 3.89 16.99
CA ARG A 86 -18.15 4.90 17.44
C ARG A 86 -19.57 4.65 16.92
N LYS A 87 -19.72 4.08 15.73
CA LYS A 87 -21.04 3.75 15.17
C LYS A 87 -21.71 2.58 15.88
N ASP A 88 -20.93 1.66 16.46
CA ASP A 88 -21.47 0.51 17.19
C ASP A 88 -22.01 0.88 18.58
N VAL A 89 -21.49 1.96 19.19
CA VAL A 89 -21.91 2.43 20.53
C VAL A 89 -23.23 3.21 20.51
N THR A 90 -23.70 3.64 19.33
CA THR A 90 -24.93 4.44 19.17
C THR A 90 -26.17 3.61 18.84
N LYS A 91 -26.11 2.28 19.02
CA LYS A 91 -27.28 1.38 18.99
C LYS A 91 -27.66 0.91 20.39
#